data_AF-A0A1D2AF10-F1
#
_entry.id   AF-A0A1D2AF10-F1
#
_cell.length_a   1.000
_cell.length_b   1.000
_cell.length_c   1.000
_cell.angle_alpha   90.00
_cell.angle_beta   90.00
_cell.angle_gamma   90.00
#
_symmetry.space_group_name_H-M   'P 1'
#
loop_
_entity.id
_entity.type
_entity.pdbx_description
1 polymer ?
#
loop_
_entity_poly.entity_id
_entity_poly.type
_entity_poly.pdbx_seq_one_letter_code
_entity_poly.pdbx_strand_id
1 'polypeptide(L)'
;MAGRPWAPRRAGESPTNTTAVKPLPEDAKIHKYVGIDPGRTKMFTAVDEHANVTSCSSKEFHAMSGSKRREKTIAKWHAKAPDYVKELHKCPTHKTASTEVLLSRVVRIVPNLREGLAWHMHLKPFRKLRHQAYVGRERAIVRLAEQFRAPGA
;
A
#
# COMPACT_ATOMS: atom_id res chain seq x y z
N MET A 1 -25.86 30.61 29.72
CA MET A 1 -25.73 29.62 28.62
C MET A 1 -26.31 28.30 29.10
N ALA A 2 -27.52 27.94 28.66
CA ALA A 2 -28.16 26.70 29.06
C ALA A 2 -27.97 25.66 27.93
N GLY A 3 -27.17 24.63 28.20
CA GLY A 3 -26.98 23.51 27.28
C GLY A 3 -28.29 22.75 27.11
N ARG A 4 -28.66 22.45 25.87
CA ARG A 4 -29.86 21.63 25.59
C ARG A 4 -29.63 20.23 26.17
N PRO A 5 -30.62 19.63 26.86
CA PRO A 5 -30.52 18.26 27.34
C PRO A 5 -30.48 17.28 26.16
N TRP A 6 -29.58 16.29 26.26
CA TRP A 6 -29.51 15.16 25.34
C TRP A 6 -30.80 14.33 25.45
N ALA A 7 -31.56 14.23 24.36
CA ALA A 7 -32.68 13.32 24.24
C ALA A 7 -32.25 12.08 23.45
N PRO A 8 -32.54 10.85 23.93
CA PRO A 8 -32.27 9.65 23.16
C PRO A 8 -33.19 9.57 21.94
N ARG A 9 -32.61 9.24 20.78
CA ARG A 9 -33.32 9.08 19.50
C ARG A 9 -34.33 7.94 19.64
N ARG A 10 -35.59 8.17 19.23
CA ARG A 10 -36.62 7.10 19.20
C ARG A 10 -36.17 6.01 18.21
N ALA A 11 -36.27 4.75 18.64
CA ALA A 11 -36.02 3.60 17.79
C ALA A 11 -36.99 3.67 16.59
N GLY A 12 -36.44 3.98 15.41
CA GLY A 12 -37.22 4.14 14.16
C GLY A 12 -36.79 5.31 13.28
N GLU A 13 -36.03 6.29 13.79
CA GLU A 13 -35.51 7.40 12.96
C GLU A 13 -34.16 7.04 12.31
N SER A 14 -34.24 6.26 11.24
CA SER A 14 -33.15 6.14 10.26
C SER A 14 -33.11 7.42 9.41
N PRO A 15 -31.98 8.13 9.29
CA PRO A 15 -31.87 9.21 8.33
C PRO A 15 -31.90 8.59 6.92
N THR A 16 -33.03 8.68 6.23
CA THR A 16 -33.14 8.40 4.79
C THR A 16 -32.43 9.51 4.04
N ASN A 17 -31.10 9.52 4.11
CA ASN A 17 -30.29 10.30 3.20
C ASN A 17 -30.19 9.54 1.87
N THR A 18 -31.34 9.42 1.19
CA THR A 18 -31.38 8.98 -0.21
C THR A 18 -30.96 10.17 -1.06
N THR A 19 -29.69 10.52 -1.00
CA THR A 19 -29.06 11.24 -2.10
C THR A 19 -29.19 10.29 -3.28
N ALA A 20 -30.07 10.61 -4.23
CA ALA A 20 -30.20 9.88 -5.47
C ALA A 20 -28.81 9.80 -6.11
N VAL A 21 -28.17 8.64 -5.99
CA VAL A 21 -26.92 8.34 -6.67
C VAL A 21 -27.29 8.39 -8.14
N LYS A 22 -26.88 9.44 -8.85
CA LYS A 22 -27.01 9.49 -10.30
C LYS A 22 -26.42 8.18 -10.83
N PRO A 23 -27.15 7.40 -11.65
CA PRO A 23 -26.57 6.23 -12.28
C PRO A 23 -25.33 6.71 -13.01
N LEU A 24 -24.22 6.01 -12.78
CA LEU A 24 -23.01 6.22 -13.56
C LEU A 24 -23.41 6.16 -15.04
N PRO A 25 -22.94 7.10 -15.87
CA PRO A 25 -23.20 7.03 -17.31
C PRO A 25 -22.73 5.67 -17.84
N GLU A 26 -23.36 5.14 -18.89
CA GLU A 26 -23.16 3.73 -19.31
C GLU A 26 -21.69 3.39 -19.60
N ASP A 27 -20.91 4.36 -20.05
CA ASP A 27 -19.44 4.32 -20.24
C ASP A 27 -18.65 4.18 -18.93
N ALA A 28 -19.23 4.60 -17.80
CA ALA A 28 -18.67 4.46 -16.47
C ALA A 28 -19.17 3.20 -15.73
N LYS A 29 -20.06 2.41 -16.35
CA LYS A 29 -20.52 1.14 -15.79
C LYS A 29 -19.43 0.09 -15.97
N ILE A 30 -18.80 -0.30 -14.86
CA ILE A 30 -17.72 -1.30 -14.87
C ILE A 30 -18.34 -2.69 -15.07
N HIS A 31 -18.50 -3.10 -16.33
CA HIS A 31 -18.99 -4.42 -16.75
C HIS A 31 -17.97 -5.57 -16.57
N LYS A 32 -16.85 -5.29 -15.89
CA LYS A 32 -15.73 -6.22 -15.76
C LYS A 32 -15.65 -6.79 -14.37
N TYR A 33 -15.73 -8.11 -14.27
CA TYR A 33 -15.43 -8.82 -13.04
C TYR A 33 -13.92 -8.81 -12.82
N VAL A 34 -13.44 -7.85 -12.01
CA VAL A 34 -12.08 -7.88 -11.48
C VAL A 34 -12.06 -8.91 -10.35
N GLY A 35 -11.77 -10.15 -10.68
CA GLY A 35 -11.41 -11.15 -9.68
C GLY A 35 -10.05 -10.79 -9.11
N ILE A 36 -10.00 -10.32 -7.86
CA ILE A 36 -8.74 -10.28 -7.10
C ILE A 36 -8.42 -11.73 -6.76
N ASP A 37 -7.81 -12.46 -7.70
CA ASP A 37 -7.24 -13.76 -7.40
C ASP A 37 -6.04 -13.53 -6.47
N PRO A 38 -6.06 -14.03 -5.21
CA PRO A 38 -4.90 -14.00 -4.32
C PRO A 38 -3.82 -15.01 -4.73
N GLY A 39 -3.84 -15.47 -5.97
CA GLY A 39 -3.02 -16.52 -6.53
C GLY A 39 -1.52 -16.26 -6.43
N ARG A 40 -0.79 -17.34 -6.19
CA ARG A 40 0.67 -17.42 -6.01
C ARG A 40 1.47 -16.89 -7.22
N THR A 41 0.85 -16.75 -8.39
CA THR A 41 1.52 -16.50 -9.69
C THR A 41 1.11 -15.18 -10.35
N LYS A 42 -0.19 -14.80 -10.30
CA LYS A 42 -0.73 -13.59 -10.93
C LYS A 42 -1.31 -12.67 -9.85
N MET A 43 -0.97 -11.39 -9.94
CA MET A 43 -1.32 -10.37 -8.93
C MET A 43 -2.66 -9.70 -9.24
N PHE A 44 -3.01 -9.58 -10.52
CA PHE A 44 -4.29 -9.06 -10.98
C PHE A 44 -4.75 -9.88 -12.18
N THR A 45 -6.04 -10.22 -12.23
CA THR A 45 -6.66 -10.89 -13.38
C THR A 45 -8.03 -10.26 -13.61
N ALA A 46 -8.36 -10.00 -14.86
CA ALA A 46 -9.69 -9.55 -15.28
C ALA A 46 -10.15 -10.43 -16.44
N VAL A 47 -11.42 -10.81 -16.39
CA VAL A 47 -12.10 -11.52 -17.48
C VAL A 47 -13.20 -10.60 -18.01
N ASP A 48 -13.26 -10.40 -19.31
CA ASP A 48 -14.34 -9.62 -19.93
C ASP A 48 -15.57 -10.50 -20.28
N GLU A 49 -16.63 -9.87 -20.78
CA GLU A 49 -17.89 -10.53 -21.16
C GLU A 49 -17.71 -11.55 -22.31
N HIS A 50 -16.62 -11.46 -23.07
CA HIS A 50 -16.25 -12.38 -24.15
C HIS A 50 -15.28 -13.47 -23.70
N ALA A 51 -15.09 -13.63 -22.38
CA ALA A 51 -14.16 -14.57 -21.77
C ALA A 51 -12.67 -14.32 -22.12
N ASN A 52 -12.30 -13.13 -22.59
CA ASN A 52 -10.90 -12.76 -22.74
C ASN A 52 -10.27 -12.49 -21.37
N VAL A 53 -9.10 -13.10 -21.15
CA VAL A 53 -8.36 -12.98 -19.89
C VAL A 53 -7.22 -11.98 -20.05
N THR A 54 -7.28 -10.89 -19.29
CA THR A 54 -6.14 -9.98 -19.10
C THR A 54 -5.55 -10.24 -17.71
N SER A 55 -4.23 -10.37 -17.59
CA SER A 55 -3.59 -10.60 -16.29
C SER A 55 -2.28 -9.83 -16.13
N CYS A 56 -1.94 -9.53 -14.89
CA CYS A 56 -0.67 -8.95 -14.48
C CYS A 56 -0.05 -9.82 -13.37
N SER A 57 1.17 -10.29 -13.59
CA SER A 57 1.98 -10.96 -12.58
C SER A 57 2.57 -9.96 -11.57
N SER A 58 2.99 -10.48 -10.41
CA SER A 58 3.73 -9.68 -9.42
C SER A 58 5.02 -9.11 -10.00
N LYS A 59 5.70 -9.83 -10.90
CA LYS A 59 6.92 -9.38 -11.57
C LYS A 59 6.65 -8.17 -12.46
N GLU A 60 5.62 -8.25 -13.30
CA GLU A 60 5.18 -7.14 -14.17
C GLU A 60 4.78 -5.93 -13.35
N PHE A 61 3.97 -6.14 -12.29
CA PHE A 61 3.57 -5.06 -11.41
C PHE A 61 4.75 -4.38 -10.70
N HIS A 62 5.70 -5.16 -10.18
CA HIS A 62 6.90 -4.61 -9.53
C HIS A 62 7.82 -3.86 -10.50
N ALA A 63 7.83 -4.25 -11.78
CA ALA A 63 8.52 -3.51 -12.83
C ALA A 63 7.82 -2.17 -13.11
N MET A 64 6.50 -2.18 -13.34
CA MET A 64 5.70 -0.98 -13.61
C MET A 64 5.70 0.02 -12.46
N SER A 65 5.51 -0.47 -11.23
CA SER A 65 5.47 0.37 -10.02
C SER A 65 6.82 0.96 -9.62
N GLY A 66 7.91 0.51 -10.26
CA GLY A 66 9.26 0.95 -9.92
C GLY A 66 9.78 0.38 -8.60
N SER A 67 9.16 -0.68 -8.04
CA SER A 67 9.61 -1.32 -6.79
C SER A 67 11.09 -1.72 -6.86
N LYS A 68 11.51 -2.29 -7.99
CA LYS A 68 12.91 -2.67 -8.22
C LYS A 68 13.87 -1.48 -8.24
N ARG A 69 13.44 -0.31 -8.73
CA ARG A 69 14.25 0.92 -8.68
C ARG A 69 14.42 1.42 -7.24
N ARG A 70 13.36 1.35 -6.43
CA ARG A 70 13.42 1.65 -5.00
C ARG A 70 14.38 0.70 -4.26
N GLU A 71 14.23 -0.61 -4.46
CA GLU A 71 15.12 -1.63 -3.87
C GLU A 71 16.60 -1.36 -4.22
N LYS A 72 16.90 -1.09 -5.50
CA LYS A 72 18.26 -0.72 -5.94
C LYS A 72 18.78 0.55 -5.28
N THR A 73 17.93 1.55 -5.06
CA THR A 73 18.31 2.80 -4.40
C THR A 73 18.67 2.57 -2.94
N ILE A 74 17.85 1.79 -2.23
CA ILE A 74 18.12 1.41 -0.82
C ILE A 74 19.40 0.57 -0.74
N ALA A 75 19.58 -0.41 -1.63
CA ALA A 75 20.78 -1.22 -1.70
C ALA A 75 22.05 -0.38 -1.92
N LYS A 76 22.01 0.64 -2.79
CA LYS A 76 23.10 1.60 -2.97
C LYS A 76 23.40 2.40 -1.70
N TRP A 77 22.39 2.76 -0.92
CA TRP A 77 22.61 3.45 0.36
C TRP A 77 23.22 2.52 1.40
N HIS A 78 22.76 1.27 1.45
CA HIS A 78 23.30 0.23 2.33
C HIS A 78 24.76 -0.10 1.99
N ALA A 79 25.11 -0.18 0.71
CA ALA A 79 26.48 -0.42 0.26
C ALA A 79 27.47 0.67 0.70
N LYS A 80 27.00 1.89 0.97
CA LYS A 80 27.84 2.99 1.48
C LYS A 80 28.06 2.96 2.99
N ALA A 81 27.37 2.08 3.71
CA ALA A 81 27.47 1.94 5.16
C ALA A 81 27.36 0.44 5.55
N PRO A 82 28.28 -0.43 5.08
CA PRO A 82 28.17 -1.87 5.26
C PRO A 82 28.19 -2.28 6.73
N ASP A 83 28.96 -1.61 7.58
CA ASP A 83 29.05 -1.96 9.01
C ASP A 83 27.77 -1.61 9.77
N TYR A 84 27.16 -0.46 9.46
CA TYR A 84 25.83 -0.10 9.97
C TYR A 84 24.77 -1.14 9.56
N VAL A 85 24.83 -1.62 8.31
CA VAL A 85 23.89 -2.62 7.80
C VAL A 85 24.09 -3.98 8.47
N LYS A 86 25.34 -4.39 8.75
CA LYS A 86 25.63 -5.61 9.53
C LYS A 86 25.02 -5.52 10.93
N GLU A 87 25.20 -4.40 11.62
CA GLU A 87 24.61 -4.20 12.96
C GLU A 87 23.08 -4.20 12.92
N LEU A 88 22.49 -3.58 11.90
CA LEU A 88 21.04 -3.61 11.67
C LEU A 88 20.53 -5.05 11.47
N HIS A 89 21.23 -5.87 10.68
CA HIS A 89 20.85 -7.26 10.41
C HIS A 89 20.89 -8.15 11.64
N LYS A 90 21.76 -7.84 12.60
CA LYS A 90 21.78 -8.59 13.85
C LYS A 90 20.45 -8.37 14.63
N CYS A 91 19.70 -7.27 14.42
CA CYS A 91 18.47 -6.90 15.18
C CYS A 91 17.35 -7.95 15.08
N PRO A 92 16.86 -8.53 16.21
CA PRO A 92 15.76 -9.47 16.17
C PRO A 92 14.54 -8.86 15.51
N THR A 93 13.83 -9.65 14.71
CA THR A 93 12.65 -9.21 13.97
C THR A 93 11.52 -8.77 14.93
N HIS A 94 10.73 -7.78 14.53
CA HIS A 94 9.51 -7.38 15.25
C HIS A 94 8.38 -8.39 15.05
N LYS A 95 8.49 -9.26 14.04
CA LYS A 95 7.50 -10.28 13.72
C LYS A 95 7.74 -11.50 14.59
N THR A 96 7.51 -11.35 15.89
CA THR A 96 7.67 -12.40 16.90
C THR A 96 6.45 -12.41 17.82
N ALA A 97 6.02 -13.60 18.22
CA ALA A 97 5.02 -13.78 19.28
C ALA A 97 5.67 -13.90 20.68
N SER A 98 6.98 -14.11 20.74
CA SER A 98 7.73 -14.20 22.00
C SER A 98 8.02 -12.81 22.56
N THR A 99 7.62 -12.60 23.82
CA THR A 99 7.92 -11.40 24.61
C THR A 99 9.41 -11.21 24.85
N GLU A 100 10.16 -12.29 25.04
CA GLU A 100 11.62 -12.26 25.23
C GLU A 100 12.34 -11.71 23.99
N VAL A 101 11.96 -12.18 22.80
CA VAL A 101 12.52 -11.70 21.53
C VAL A 101 12.14 -10.23 21.29
N LEU A 102 10.93 -9.84 21.68
CA LEU A 102 10.50 -8.44 21.63
C LEU A 102 11.32 -7.56 22.59
N LEU A 103 11.56 -8.00 23.83
CA LEU A 103 12.40 -7.29 24.79
C LEU A 103 13.83 -7.14 24.29
N SER A 104 14.44 -8.21 23.77
CA SER A 104 15.76 -8.17 23.14
C SER A 104 15.83 -7.14 22.00
N ARG A 105 14.77 -7.05 21.19
CA ARG A 105 14.67 -6.05 20.13
C ARG A 105 14.60 -4.63 20.70
N VAL A 106 13.78 -4.39 21.73
CA VAL A 106 13.63 -3.08 22.37
C VAL A 106 14.97 -2.61 22.95
N VAL A 107 15.65 -3.47 23.72
CA VAL A 107 16.97 -3.18 24.32
C VAL A 107 17.99 -2.75 23.27
N ARG A 108 17.93 -3.30 22.06
CA ARG A 108 18.83 -2.89 20.99
C ARG A 108 18.38 -1.66 20.20
N ILE A 109 17.09 -1.47 19.96
CA ILE A 109 16.61 -0.35 19.14
C ILE A 109 16.64 0.95 19.93
N VAL A 110 16.24 0.93 21.20
CA VAL A 110 16.07 2.15 22.01
C VAL A 110 17.34 3.01 22.07
N PRO A 111 18.55 2.46 22.32
CA PRO A 111 19.78 3.25 22.34
C PRO A 111 20.09 3.90 20.99
N ASN A 112 19.79 3.21 19.89
CA ASN A 112 20.11 3.63 18.53
C ASN A 112 18.99 4.42 17.85
N LEU A 113 17.88 4.69 18.56
CA LEU A 113 16.67 5.26 17.97
C LEU A 113 16.93 6.66 17.41
N ARG A 114 17.71 7.49 18.14
CA ARG A 114 18.05 8.86 17.73
C ARG A 114 18.91 8.87 16.47
N GLU A 115 19.95 8.04 16.42
CA GLU A 115 20.83 7.92 15.25
C GLU A 115 20.09 7.36 14.04
N GLY A 116 19.26 6.32 14.24
CA GLY A 116 18.42 5.76 13.20
C GLY A 116 17.42 6.77 12.65
N LEU A 117 16.81 7.58 13.52
CA LEU A 117 15.90 8.67 13.13
C LEU A 117 16.66 9.75 12.34
N ALA A 118 17.82 10.19 12.83
CA ALA A 118 18.63 11.19 12.17
C ALA A 118 19.10 10.72 10.78
N TRP A 119 19.47 9.45 10.66
CA TRP A 119 19.83 8.85 9.37
C TRP A 119 18.63 8.83 8.40
N HIS A 120 17.44 8.46 8.88
CA HIS A 120 16.22 8.45 8.08
C HIS A 120 15.70 9.86 7.71
N MET A 121 15.93 10.87 8.55
CA MET A 121 15.44 12.22 8.35
C MET A 121 16.42 13.10 7.56
N HIS A 122 17.71 13.05 7.87
CA HIS A 122 18.69 14.03 7.40
C HIS A 122 19.69 13.46 6.39
N LEU A 123 20.11 12.21 6.54
CA LEU A 123 21.21 11.66 5.72
C LEU A 123 20.73 11.07 4.39
N LYS A 124 19.47 10.65 4.30
CA LYS A 124 18.90 10.02 3.10
C LYS A 124 17.45 10.44 2.89
N PRO A 125 17.00 10.68 1.65
CA PRO A 125 15.66 11.15 1.36
C PRO A 125 14.63 9.99 1.37
N PHE A 126 14.55 9.22 2.47
CA PHE A 126 13.65 8.07 2.58
C PHE A 126 12.17 8.45 2.44
N ARG A 127 11.77 9.61 2.97
CA ARG A 127 10.40 10.14 2.81
C ARG A 127 10.07 10.37 1.33
N LYS A 128 10.95 11.05 0.60
CA LYS A 128 10.80 11.28 -0.85
C LYS A 128 10.77 9.97 -1.62
N LEU A 129 11.66 9.03 -1.29
CA LEU A 129 11.70 7.71 -1.93
C LEU A 129 10.41 6.90 -1.68
N ARG A 130 9.86 6.95 -0.46
CA ARG A 130 8.59 6.31 -0.10
C ARG A 130 7.42 6.94 -0.85
N HIS A 131 7.36 8.27 -0.93
CA HIS A 131 6.34 8.97 -1.68
C HIS A 131 6.41 8.65 -3.18
N GLN A 132 7.61 8.66 -3.78
CA GLN A 132 7.80 8.28 -5.18
C GLN A 132 7.36 6.84 -5.47
N ALA A 133 7.63 5.91 -4.54
CA ALA A 133 7.20 4.54 -4.67
C ALA A 133 5.68 4.37 -4.54
N TYR A 134 5.04 5.16 -3.68
CA TYR A 134 3.58 5.25 -3.61
C TYR A 134 3.00 5.75 -4.93
N VAL A 135 3.47 6.91 -5.42
CA VAL A 135 3.04 7.47 -6.71
C VAL A 135 3.27 6.51 -7.87
N GLY A 136 4.42 5.82 -7.89
CA GLY A 136 4.73 4.80 -8.91
C GLY A 136 3.75 3.62 -8.87
N ARG A 137 3.36 3.18 -7.66
CA ARG A 137 2.33 2.15 -7.48
C ARG A 137 0.97 2.61 -8.00
N GLU A 138 0.52 3.81 -7.62
CA GLU A 138 -0.76 4.36 -8.08
C GLU A 138 -0.80 4.45 -9.62
N ARG A 139 0.27 4.96 -10.24
CA ARG A 139 0.38 4.99 -11.71
C ARG A 139 0.33 3.60 -12.34
N ALA A 140 0.94 2.59 -11.72
CA ALA A 140 0.88 1.22 -12.22
C ALA A 140 -0.54 0.64 -12.11
N ILE A 141 -1.27 0.94 -11.04
CA ILE A 141 -2.66 0.54 -10.86
C ILE A 141 -3.54 1.21 -11.93
N VAL A 142 -3.38 2.51 -12.17
CA VAL A 142 -4.14 3.23 -13.21
C VAL A 142 -3.88 2.64 -14.60
N ARG A 143 -2.62 2.40 -14.96
CA ARG A 143 -2.27 1.76 -16.24
C ARG A 143 -2.86 0.36 -16.38
N LEU A 144 -2.85 -0.41 -15.29
CA LEU A 144 -3.49 -1.73 -15.28
C LEU A 144 -5.00 -1.60 -15.47
N ALA A 145 -5.64 -0.66 -14.77
CA ALA A 145 -7.07 -0.40 -14.94
C ALA A 145 -7.41 0.00 -16.38
N GLU A 146 -6.57 0.78 -17.05
CA GLU A 146 -6.71 1.10 -18.49
C GLU A 146 -6.59 -0.13 -19.39
N GLN A 147 -5.61 -1.01 -19.15
CA GLN A 147 -5.50 -2.30 -19.87
C GLN A 147 -6.71 -3.19 -19.63
N PHE A 148 -7.30 -3.08 -18.45
CA PHE A 148 -8.54 -3.73 -18.09
C PHE A 148 -9.75 -2.92 -18.53
N ARG A 149 -9.71 -1.86 -19.35
CA ARG A 149 -10.92 -1.25 -19.96
C ARG A 149 -11.34 -1.96 -21.24
N ALA A 150 -12.62 -1.86 -21.61
CA ALA A 150 -13.09 -2.44 -22.86
C ALA A 150 -12.49 -1.63 -24.03
N PRO A 151 -12.12 -2.26 -25.16
CA PRO A 151 -11.70 -1.50 -26.34
C PRO A 151 -12.88 -0.63 -26.80
N GLY A 152 -12.73 0.70 -26.73
CA GLY A 152 -13.76 1.67 -27.15
C GLY A 152 -14.46 2.44 -26.02
N ALA A 153 -14.05 2.26 -24.75
CA ALA A 153 -14.47 3.06 -23.59
C ALA A 153 -13.41 4.10 -23.18
#